data_AF-A0A9D8JF96-F1
#
_entry.id   AF-A0A9D8JF96-F1
#
_cell.length_a   1.000
_cell.length_b   1.000
_cell.length_c   1.000
_cell.angle_alpha   90.00
_cell.angle_beta   90.00
_cell.angle_gamma   90.00
#
_symmetry.space_group_name_H-M   'P 1'
#
loop_
_entity.id
_entity.type
_entity.pdbx_description
1 polymer ?
#
loop_
_entity_poly.entity_id
_entity_poly.type
_entity_poly.pdbx_seq_one_letter_code
_entity_poly.pdbx_strand_id
1 'polypeptide(L)'
;MASVVDKIAKRTVKLLRRHGYLDSDAEFVMRPDADEMFQDNAAMTADFGAGVQSKIALGPRAGHFVRKIGKGFGFEEETPLVKGTKCATINGFNLQAGAFVSATNRRHFEELVAYMTRSPLATDRLSVNDHGDLVYTMKRVFSDGTRAILLSPMELSQKLCAMVPPPRAH
;
A
#
# COMPACT_ATOMS: atom_id res chain seq x y z
N MET A 1 23.32 -1.50 -4.36
CA MET A 1 21.89 -1.37 -4.03
C MET A 1 21.00 -2.09 -5.01
N ALA A 2 21.09 -1.85 -6.32
CA ALA A 2 20.29 -2.56 -7.33
C ALA A 2 20.37 -4.10 -7.20
N SER A 3 21.57 -4.68 -7.01
CA SER A 3 21.73 -6.12 -6.79
C SER A 3 21.08 -6.65 -5.50
N VAL A 4 20.91 -5.81 -4.48
CA VAL A 4 20.23 -6.18 -3.23
C VAL A 4 18.72 -6.15 -3.44
N VAL A 5 18.18 -5.13 -4.10
CA VAL A 5 16.74 -5.04 -4.39
C VAL A 5 16.31 -6.16 -5.32
N ASP A 6 17.09 -6.48 -6.35
CA ASP A 6 16.84 -7.62 -7.24
C ASP A 6 16.79 -8.95 -6.47
N LYS A 7 17.74 -9.18 -5.56
CA LYS A 7 17.72 -10.37 -4.68
C LYS A 7 16.49 -10.41 -3.78
N ILE A 8 16.12 -9.28 -3.18
CA ILE A 8 14.92 -9.17 -2.33
C ILE A 8 13.68 -9.49 -3.17
N ALA A 9 13.52 -8.84 -4.33
CA ALA A 9 12.39 -9.05 -5.23
C ALA A 9 12.24 -10.53 -5.62
N LYS A 10 13.31 -11.16 -6.10
CA LYS A 10 13.32 -12.59 -6.47
C LYS A 10 12.97 -13.50 -5.29
N ARG A 11 13.54 -13.25 -4.10
CA ARG A 11 13.27 -14.07 -2.92
C ARG A 11 11.84 -13.90 -2.42
N THR A 12 11.32 -12.67 -2.38
CA THR A 12 9.95 -12.38 -1.97
C THR A 12 8.95 -13.02 -2.94
N VAL A 13 9.11 -12.85 -4.25
CA VAL A 13 8.23 -13.51 -5.24
C VAL A 13 8.27 -15.03 -5.11
N LYS A 14 9.46 -15.63 -4.93
CA LYS A 14 9.59 -17.07 -4.70
C LYS A 14 8.90 -17.52 -3.40
N LEU A 15 9.00 -16.74 -2.34
CA LEU A 15 8.33 -17.01 -1.07
C LEU A 15 6.82 -16.92 -1.22
N LEU A 16 6.30 -15.86 -1.83
CA LEU A 16 4.87 -15.66 -2.08
C LEU A 16 4.28 -16.81 -2.92
N ARG A 17 4.97 -17.22 -3.99
CA ARG A 17 4.57 -18.41 -4.79
C ARG A 17 4.55 -19.70 -3.96
N ARG A 18 5.57 -19.94 -3.13
CA ARG A 18 5.63 -21.11 -2.24
C ARG A 18 4.46 -21.14 -1.26
N HIS A 19 4.03 -19.99 -0.77
CA HIS A 19 2.90 -19.85 0.15
C HIS A 19 1.55 -19.68 -0.55
N GLY A 20 1.49 -19.75 -1.89
CA GLY A 20 0.24 -19.68 -2.65
C GLY A 20 -0.34 -18.29 -2.84
N TYR A 21 0.39 -17.22 -2.52
CA TYR A 21 -0.03 -15.82 -2.71
C TYR A 21 0.08 -15.35 -4.17
N LEU A 22 0.78 -16.08 -5.03
CA LEU A 22 0.96 -15.80 -6.45
C LEU A 22 0.90 -17.12 -7.24
N ASP A 23 0.20 -17.14 -8.37
CA ASP A 23 0.21 -18.29 -9.29
C ASP A 23 1.43 -18.29 -10.23
N SER A 24 1.45 -19.26 -11.16
CA SER A 24 2.49 -19.41 -12.18
C SER A 24 2.57 -18.22 -13.14
N ASP A 25 1.46 -17.54 -13.38
CA ASP A 25 1.32 -16.40 -14.29
C ASP A 25 1.50 -15.05 -13.56
N ALA A 26 1.82 -15.09 -12.27
CA ALA A 26 1.97 -13.93 -11.38
C ALA A 26 0.68 -13.10 -11.23
N GLU A 27 -0.48 -13.68 -11.54
CA GLU A 27 -1.76 -13.08 -11.17
C GLU A 27 -1.98 -13.22 -9.66
N PHE A 28 -2.62 -12.20 -9.08
CA PHE A 28 -2.91 -12.17 -7.66
C PHE A 28 -4.01 -13.17 -7.34
N VAL A 29 -3.64 -14.26 -6.67
CA VAL A 29 -4.58 -15.20 -6.10
C VAL A 29 -4.90 -14.71 -4.69
N MET A 30 -6.19 -14.51 -4.34
CA MET A 30 -6.61 -14.38 -2.93
C MET A 30 -6.43 -15.73 -2.25
N ARG A 31 -5.19 -16.10 -1.97
CA ARG A 31 -4.79 -17.25 -1.17
C ARG A 31 -3.50 -16.89 -0.42
N PRO A 32 -3.27 -17.39 0.79
CA PRO A 32 -4.08 -18.31 1.55
C PRO A 32 -5.36 -17.65 2.07
N ASP A 33 -6.24 -18.45 2.66
CA ASP A 33 -7.32 -17.94 3.50
C ASP A 33 -6.75 -16.86 4.42
N ALA A 34 -7.50 -15.77 4.63
CA ALA A 34 -7.06 -14.77 5.59
C ALA A 34 -6.71 -15.49 6.91
N ASP A 35 -5.65 -15.06 7.62
CA ASP A 35 -5.26 -15.70 8.88
C ASP A 35 -6.51 -15.93 9.73
N GLU A 36 -6.60 -17.01 10.51
CA GLU A 36 -7.81 -17.36 11.30
C GLU A 36 -8.42 -16.13 12.02
N MET A 37 -7.56 -15.22 12.48
CA MET A 37 -7.90 -13.93 13.09
C MET A 37 -8.75 -12.96 12.24
N PHE A 38 -8.77 -13.10 10.92
CA PHE A 38 -9.59 -12.32 10.00
C PHE A 38 -10.85 -13.08 9.56
N GLN A 39 -10.92 -14.39 9.80
CA GLN A 39 -12.03 -15.25 9.37
C GLN A 39 -13.29 -15.09 10.24
N ASP A 40 -13.13 -14.58 11.46
CA ASP A 40 -14.25 -14.29 12.38
C ASP A 40 -15.27 -13.29 11.79
N ASN A 41 -14.86 -12.50 10.79
CA ASN A 41 -15.74 -11.55 10.11
C ASN A 41 -15.49 -11.49 8.60
N ALA A 42 -16.47 -11.96 7.82
CA ALA A 42 -16.41 -11.99 6.36
C ALA A 42 -16.18 -10.60 5.73
N ALA A 43 -16.72 -9.52 6.32
CA ALA A 43 -16.50 -8.17 5.82
C ALA A 43 -15.04 -7.72 6.05
N MET A 44 -14.43 -8.08 7.18
CA MET A 44 -13.02 -7.76 7.45
C MET A 44 -12.09 -8.52 6.50
N THR A 45 -12.34 -9.81 6.24
CA THR A 45 -11.60 -10.60 5.25
C THR A 45 -11.69 -9.96 3.86
N ALA A 46 -12.89 -9.57 3.43
CA ALA A 46 -13.10 -8.92 2.13
C ALA A 46 -12.38 -7.55 2.05
N ASP A 47 -12.44 -6.76 3.12
CA ASP A 47 -11.81 -5.44 3.20
C ASP A 47 -10.28 -5.52 3.11
N PHE A 48 -9.66 -6.45 3.86
CA PHE A 48 -8.23 -6.70 3.80
C PHE A 48 -7.79 -7.15 2.41
N GLY A 49 -8.48 -8.15 1.85
CA GLY A 49 -8.17 -8.69 0.52
C GLY A 49 -8.25 -7.65 -0.59
N ALA A 50 -9.30 -6.83 -0.60
CA ALA A 50 -9.45 -5.75 -1.56
C ALA A 50 -8.45 -4.60 -1.29
N GLY A 51 -8.12 -4.34 -0.03
CA GLY A 51 -7.12 -3.38 0.42
C GLY A 51 -5.78 -3.56 -0.28
N VAL A 52 -5.23 -4.78 -0.20
CA VAL A 52 -3.92 -5.14 -0.77
C VAL A 52 -3.88 -4.97 -2.30
N GLN A 53 -5.00 -5.22 -2.99
CA GLN A 53 -5.12 -5.11 -4.44
C GLN A 53 -5.47 -3.71 -4.93
N SER A 54 -5.57 -2.71 -4.05
CA SER A 54 -6.11 -1.39 -4.40
C SER A 54 -7.53 -1.45 -4.99
N LYS A 55 -8.36 -2.38 -4.52
CA LYS A 55 -9.77 -2.56 -4.90
C LYS A 55 -10.73 -2.15 -3.78
N ILE A 56 -11.99 -1.91 -4.13
CA ILE A 56 -13.09 -1.69 -3.19
C ILE A 56 -13.70 -3.04 -2.82
N ALA A 57 -14.03 -3.27 -1.55
CA ALA A 57 -14.65 -4.52 -1.11
C ALA A 57 -16.17 -4.39 -0.95
N LEU A 58 -16.66 -3.23 -0.54
CA LEU A 58 -18.05 -3.05 -0.15
C LEU A 58 -18.77 -1.99 -1.00
N GLY A 59 -20.10 -2.11 -1.06
CA GLY A 59 -20.97 -1.16 -1.74
C GLY A 59 -21.03 -1.33 -3.27
N PRO A 60 -21.64 -0.37 -3.99
CA PRO A 60 -21.94 -0.51 -5.43
C PRO A 60 -20.72 -0.69 -6.34
N ARG A 61 -19.51 -0.42 -5.82
CA ARG A 61 -18.24 -0.50 -6.54
C ARG A 61 -17.35 -1.65 -6.06
N ALA A 62 -17.88 -2.60 -5.29
CA ALA A 62 -17.13 -3.79 -4.86
C ALA A 62 -16.45 -4.49 -6.06
N GLY A 63 -15.19 -4.88 -5.88
CA GLY A 63 -14.34 -5.49 -6.91
C GLY A 63 -13.63 -4.49 -7.84
N HIS A 64 -14.09 -3.24 -7.95
CA HIS A 64 -13.45 -2.23 -8.79
C HIS A 64 -12.18 -1.66 -8.15
N PHE A 65 -11.25 -1.19 -8.97
CA PHE A 65 -10.07 -0.45 -8.52
C PHE A 65 -10.44 0.93 -7.94
N VAL A 66 -9.61 1.39 -7.00
CA VAL A 66 -9.66 2.76 -6.46
C VAL A 66 -9.51 3.75 -7.62
N ARG A 67 -10.42 4.73 -7.66
CA ARG A 67 -10.42 5.77 -8.69
C ARG A 67 -9.25 6.72 -8.47
N LYS A 68 -8.37 6.81 -9.46
CA LYS A 68 -7.24 7.75 -9.49
C LYS A 68 -7.58 8.93 -10.40
N ILE A 69 -7.23 10.14 -9.97
CA ILE A 69 -7.31 11.36 -10.77
C ILE A 69 -5.89 11.67 -11.27
N GLY A 70 -5.70 11.68 -12.58
CA GLY A 70 -4.39 11.87 -13.23
C GLY A 70 -4.28 11.03 -14.51
N LYS A 71 -3.19 11.21 -15.28
CA LYS A 71 -2.90 10.34 -16.44
C LYS A 71 -2.37 9.01 -15.94
N GLY A 72 -3.26 8.11 -15.54
CA GLY A 72 -2.92 6.77 -15.07
C GLY A 72 -2.20 5.96 -16.16
N PHE A 73 -0.89 5.85 -16.04
CA PHE A 73 -0.11 4.83 -16.74
C PHE A 73 0.89 4.20 -15.78
N GLY A 74 0.79 2.88 -15.64
CA GLY A 74 1.79 2.01 -15.02
C GLY A 74 1.29 0.57 -15.12
N PHE A 75 2.09 -0.47 -15.38
CA PHE A 75 3.53 -0.62 -15.55
C PHE A 75 3.80 -1.88 -16.40
N GLU A 76 4.74 -1.84 -17.33
CA GLU A 76 5.53 -2.99 -17.77
C GLU A 76 6.98 -2.53 -18.03
N GLU A 77 7.96 -3.38 -17.68
CA GLU A 77 9.40 -3.19 -17.91
C GLU A 77 10.12 -2.05 -17.15
N GLU A 78 10.04 -2.05 -15.81
CA GLU A 78 10.78 -1.06 -15.00
C GLU A 78 12.29 -1.42 -14.92
N THR A 79 13.13 -0.66 -15.62
CA THR A 79 14.58 -0.70 -15.41
C THR A 79 14.92 -0.20 -14.00
N PRO A 80 15.90 -0.81 -13.29
CA PRO A 80 16.21 -0.42 -11.92
C PRO A 80 16.58 1.06 -11.80
N LEU A 81 15.73 1.85 -11.13
CA LEU A 81 15.97 3.28 -10.90
C LEU A 81 16.73 3.46 -9.59
N VAL A 82 18.01 3.82 -9.69
CA VAL A 82 18.81 4.24 -8.53
C VAL A 82 18.42 5.68 -8.19
N LYS A 83 17.63 5.86 -7.12
CA LYS A 83 17.15 7.18 -6.67
C LYS A 83 18.14 7.90 -5.74
N GLY A 84 19.31 7.31 -5.47
CA GLY A 84 20.36 7.84 -4.59
C GLY A 84 21.38 6.75 -4.18
N THR A 85 22.43 7.13 -3.45
CA THR A 85 23.54 6.22 -3.08
C THR A 85 23.11 4.97 -2.30
N LYS A 86 21.99 5.03 -1.57
CA LYS A 86 21.43 3.92 -0.79
C LYS A 86 19.97 3.61 -1.14
N CYS A 87 19.54 3.96 -2.36
CA CYS A 87 18.13 3.97 -2.76
C CYS A 87 17.98 3.33 -4.14
N ALA A 88 17.17 2.27 -4.26
CA ALA A 88 16.91 1.64 -5.55
C ALA A 88 15.49 1.09 -5.64
N THR A 89 14.88 1.19 -6.82
CA THR A 89 13.55 0.65 -7.13
C THR A 89 13.64 -0.31 -8.31
N ILE A 90 12.98 -1.46 -8.27
CA ILE A 90 12.86 -2.43 -9.37
C ILE A 90 11.54 -3.19 -9.25
N ASN A 91 10.78 -3.34 -10.35
CA ASN A 91 9.56 -4.16 -10.43
C ASN A 91 8.59 -3.92 -9.25
N GLY A 92 8.38 -2.65 -8.87
CA GLY A 92 7.53 -2.30 -7.73
C GLY A 92 8.13 -2.49 -6.32
N PHE A 93 9.34 -3.05 -6.20
CA PHE A 93 10.10 -3.10 -4.95
C PHE A 93 10.93 -1.84 -4.78
N ASN A 94 10.87 -1.20 -3.61
CA ASN A 94 11.70 -0.04 -3.26
C ASN A 94 12.55 -0.33 -2.02
N LEU A 95 13.88 -0.22 -2.14
CA LEU A 95 14.81 -0.31 -1.03
C LEU A 95 15.38 1.07 -0.70
N GLN A 96 15.09 1.54 0.50
CA GLN A 96 15.65 2.77 1.08
C GLN A 96 16.54 2.43 2.28
N ALA A 97 17.84 2.26 2.05
CA ALA A 97 18.82 1.91 3.10
C ALA A 97 19.60 3.14 3.62
N GLY A 98 19.13 4.36 3.32
CA GLY A 98 19.79 5.61 3.71
C GLY A 98 19.53 6.04 5.15
N ALA A 99 18.44 5.58 5.75
CA ALA A 99 18.08 5.93 7.13
C ALA A 99 18.83 5.02 8.12
N PHE A 100 19.61 5.63 9.01
CA PHE A 100 20.27 4.96 10.12
C PHE A 100 20.17 5.84 11.36
N VAL A 101 19.75 5.25 12.48
CA VAL A 101 19.62 5.94 13.76
C VAL A 101 20.53 5.26 14.76
N SER A 102 21.57 5.96 15.22
CA SER A 102 22.43 5.48 16.31
C SER A 102 21.64 5.37 17.61
N ALA A 103 21.93 4.36 18.43
CA ALA A 103 21.32 4.18 19.75
C ALA A 103 21.49 5.40 20.68
N THR A 104 22.57 6.16 20.50
CA THR A 104 22.86 7.37 21.28
C THR A 104 22.19 8.63 20.74
N ASN A 105 21.65 8.61 19.52
CA ASN A 105 21.01 9.77 18.91
C ASN A 105 19.51 9.81 19.25
N ARG A 106 19.22 10.16 20.51
CA ARG A 106 17.85 10.21 21.04
C ARG A 106 16.92 11.11 20.23
N ARG A 107 17.41 12.26 19.76
CA ARG A 107 16.64 13.20 18.93
C ARG A 107 16.17 12.56 17.62
N HIS A 108 17.05 11.91 16.87
CA HIS A 108 16.66 11.26 15.62
C HIS A 108 15.73 10.07 15.88
N PHE A 109 15.92 9.34 16.98
CA PHE A 109 14.99 8.29 17.39
C PHE A 109 13.58 8.84 17.66
N GLU A 110 13.48 9.96 18.38
CA GLU A 110 12.21 10.65 18.63
C GLU A 110 11.55 11.11 17.31
N GLU A 111 12.32 11.65 16.36
CA GLU A 111 11.83 12.01 15.03
C GLU A 111 11.25 10.80 14.27
N LEU A 112 11.91 9.63 14.36
CA LEU A 112 11.45 8.38 13.74
C LEU A 112 10.16 7.87 14.41
N VAL A 113 10.09 7.89 15.73
CA VAL A 113 8.88 7.50 16.47
C VAL A 113 7.72 8.43 16.14
N ALA A 114 7.94 9.74 16.18
CA ALA A 114 6.93 10.74 15.82
C ALA A 114 6.43 10.55 14.37
N TYR A 115 7.32 10.17 13.45
CA TYR A 115 6.96 9.83 12.08
C TYR A 115 6.07 8.58 12.01
N MET A 116 6.35 7.55 12.79
CA MET A 116 5.54 6.33 12.84
C MET A 116 4.16 6.55 13.46
N THR A 117 4.04 7.49 14.40
CA THR A 117 2.78 7.80 15.09
C THR A 117 1.93 8.85 14.39
N ARG A 118 2.35 9.35 13.22
CA ARG A 118 1.55 10.33 12.46
C ARG A 118 0.22 9.72 12.03
N SER A 119 -0.84 10.54 11.98
CA SER A 119 -2.12 10.11 11.42
C SER A 119 -1.93 9.57 9.99
N PRO A 120 -2.59 8.45 9.62
CA PRO A 120 -2.50 7.89 8.28
C PRO A 120 -3.08 8.83 7.21
N LEU A 121 -3.96 9.74 7.61
CA LEU A 121 -4.59 10.74 6.74
C LEU A 121 -4.17 12.15 7.13
N ALA A 122 -3.83 12.95 6.12
CA ALA A 122 -3.70 14.39 6.27
C ALA A 122 -5.03 15.04 5.89
N THR A 123 -5.81 15.47 6.88
CA THR A 123 -7.17 16.01 6.69
C THR A 123 -7.19 17.20 5.75
N ASP A 124 -6.16 18.06 5.78
CA ASP A 124 -6.05 19.23 4.89
C ASP A 124 -5.99 18.87 3.38
N ARG A 125 -5.73 17.61 3.05
CA ARG A 125 -5.68 17.10 1.67
C ARG A 125 -6.96 16.37 1.26
N LEU A 126 -7.93 16.27 2.16
CA LEU A 126 -9.23 15.64 1.92
C LEU A 126 -10.29 16.72 1.69
N SER A 127 -11.00 16.64 0.57
CA SER A 127 -12.13 17.52 0.26
C SER A 127 -13.31 16.70 -0.27
N VAL A 128 -14.50 17.30 -0.33
CA VAL A 128 -15.71 16.69 -0.91
C VAL A 128 -15.97 17.37 -2.25
N ASN A 129 -16.28 16.59 -3.29
CA ASN A 129 -16.70 17.13 -4.59
C ASN A 129 -18.22 17.31 -4.67
N ASP A 130 -18.70 17.86 -5.79
CA ASP A 130 -20.12 18.14 -6.03
C ASP A 130 -21.02 16.89 -6.04
N HIS A 131 -20.43 15.69 -6.18
CA HIS A 131 -21.13 14.41 -6.15
C HIS A 131 -21.14 13.75 -4.77
N GLY A 132 -20.56 14.39 -3.75
CA GLY A 132 -20.44 13.84 -2.40
C GLY A 132 -19.31 12.82 -2.23
N ASP A 133 -18.48 12.63 -3.26
CA ASP A 133 -17.26 11.82 -3.16
C ASP A 133 -16.13 12.62 -2.49
N LEU A 134 -15.31 11.92 -1.73
CA LEU A 134 -14.09 12.40 -1.11
C LEU A 134 -12.93 12.39 -2.12
N VAL A 135 -12.31 13.55 -2.32
CA VAL A 135 -11.09 13.75 -3.09
C VAL A 135 -9.92 13.86 -2.13
N TYR A 136 -9.03 12.86 -2.14
CA TYR A 136 -7.79 12.90 -1.38
C TYR A 136 -6.60 13.22 -2.27
N THR A 137 -6.03 14.43 -2.10
CA THR A 137 -4.95 14.95 -2.94
C THR A 137 -3.59 14.44 -2.49
N MET A 138 -2.79 13.93 -3.43
CA MET A 138 -1.43 13.47 -3.15
C MET A 138 -0.53 14.66 -2.85
N LYS A 139 0.40 14.51 -1.90
CA LYS A 139 1.39 15.56 -1.57
C LYS A 139 2.26 15.93 -2.79
N ARG A 140 2.50 14.97 -3.68
CA ARG A 140 3.20 15.14 -4.96
C ARG A 140 2.51 14.26 -5.98
N VAL A 141 2.52 14.68 -7.24
CA VAL A 141 2.10 13.82 -8.35
C VAL A 141 3.00 12.59 -8.38
N PHE A 142 2.40 11.41 -8.47
CA PHE A 142 3.12 10.15 -8.57
C PHE A 142 3.74 9.99 -9.96
N SER A 143 4.68 9.05 -10.09
CA SER A 143 5.33 8.75 -11.37
C SER A 143 4.35 8.30 -12.44
N ASP A 144 3.25 7.66 -12.04
CA ASP A 144 2.14 7.25 -12.90
C ASP A 144 1.16 8.40 -13.21
N GLY A 145 1.53 9.66 -12.93
CA GLY A 145 0.70 10.83 -13.16
C GLY A 145 -0.46 11.01 -12.17
N THR A 146 -0.63 10.13 -11.17
CA THR A 146 -1.71 10.24 -10.18
C THR A 146 -1.49 11.47 -9.29
N ARG A 147 -2.48 12.36 -9.24
CA ARG A 147 -2.47 13.57 -8.39
C ARG A 147 -3.46 13.51 -7.22
N ALA A 148 -4.52 12.71 -7.33
CA ALA A 148 -5.48 12.50 -6.26
C ALA A 148 -6.16 11.13 -6.39
N ILE A 149 -6.82 10.68 -5.33
CA ILE A 149 -7.74 9.53 -5.37
C ILE A 149 -9.15 9.99 -5.03
N LEU A 150 -10.15 9.31 -5.59
CA LEU A 150 -11.57 9.57 -5.37
C LEU A 150 -12.21 8.38 -4.67
N LEU A 151 -12.85 8.63 -3.54
CA LEU A 151 -13.46 7.64 -2.67
C LEU A 151 -14.86 8.11 -2.27
N SER A 152 -15.87 7.25 -2.24
CA SER A 152 -17.07 7.54 -1.47
C SER A 152 -16.74 7.55 0.04
N PRO A 153 -17.59 8.13 0.90
CA PRO A 153 -17.41 8.03 2.35
C PRO A 153 -17.26 6.58 2.84
N MET A 154 -18.06 5.66 2.28
CA MET A 154 -17.97 4.22 2.59
C MET A 154 -16.64 3.61 2.11
N GLU A 155 -16.18 3.96 0.90
CA GLU A 155 -14.90 3.50 0.38
C GLU A 155 -13.74 3.95 1.27
N LEU A 156 -13.78 5.16 1.84
CA LEU A 156 -12.77 5.63 2.79
C LEU A 156 -12.81 4.85 4.11
N SER A 157 -14.00 4.69 4.71
CA SER A 157 -14.17 3.90 5.95
C SER A 157 -13.61 2.49 5.79
N GLN A 158 -13.87 1.85 4.66
CA GLN A 158 -13.34 0.54 4.33
C GLN A 158 -11.80 0.50 4.33
N LYS A 159 -11.16 1.50 3.70
CA LYS A 159 -9.68 1.60 3.68
C LYS A 159 -9.09 1.83 5.06
N LEU A 160 -9.80 2.56 5.92
CA LEU A 160 -9.39 2.76 7.31
C LEU A 160 -9.53 1.47 8.12
N CYS A 161 -10.65 0.76 7.98
CA CYS A 161 -10.88 -0.53 8.65
C CYS A 161 -9.81 -1.57 8.31
N ALA A 162 -9.41 -1.65 7.04
CA ALA A 162 -8.35 -2.57 6.59
C ALA A 162 -6.94 -2.26 7.15
N MET A 163 -6.73 -1.12 7.80
CA MET A 163 -5.46 -0.80 8.48
C MET A 163 -5.47 -1.13 9.97
N VAL A 164 -6.65 -1.43 10.53
CA VAL A 164 -6.78 -1.77 11.95
C VAL A 164 -6.68 -3.28 12.08
N PRO A 165 -5.69 -3.81 12.83
CA PRO A 165 -5.59 -5.24 13.04
C PRO A 165 -6.82 -5.74 13.82
N PRO A 166 -7.22 -7.01 13.62
CA PRO A 166 -8.38 -7.56 14.30
C PRO A 166 -8.10 -7.63 15.82
N PRO A 167 -9.15 -7.61 16.65
CA PRO A 167 -8.98 -7.74 18.09
C PRO A 167 -8.15 -8.98 18.44
N ARG A 168 -7.21 -8.84 19.39
CA ARG A 168 -6.34 -9.92 19.89
C ARG A 168 -5.24 -10.38 18.91
N ALA A 169 -5.00 -9.59 17.86
CA ALA A 169 -3.79 -9.64 17.05
C ALA A 169 -2.62 -8.95 17.78
N HIS A 170 -1.74 -9.71 18.44
CA HIS A 170 -0.50 -9.19 19.00
C HIS A 170 0.71 -9.99 18.51
#